data_AF-F2E1E6-F1
#
_entry.id   AF-F2E1E6-F1
#
_cell.length_a   1.000
_cell.length_b   1.000
_cell.length_c   1.000
_cell.angle_alpha   90.00
_cell.angle_beta   90.00
_cell.angle_gamma   90.00
#
_symmetry.space_group_name_H-M   'P 1'
#
loop_
_entity.id
_entity.type
_entity.pdbx_description
1 polymer ?
#
loop_
_entity_poly.entity_id
_entity_poly.type
_entity_poly.pdbx_seq_one_letter_code
_entity_poly.pdbx_strand_id
1 'polypeptide(L)'
;MSLAFLKLRLNLPLSNSLIFVRTFRQPQRSTGPKSQEGEFRTLQLYPSKTNRSGPMKKRAKPQYKEVLPPRYLRMSTDQDWTNVWPTATSFKYSVVPLPITQGYVASDKENKGLPMEKYANAELMKIPNFFHLTPNHIKKHCAAIKKFCTPWPEQLDSDEACDYYLPIKITTYDYLNSTPSIRDSRARIVKFNFKLDQLRFDEHARDKFVRLAGDKYNADRDELTLTADKCPYRKQNYDYAQYLLTALYFESWKTESWEQERTKYDWQRYFWDESPSRTRLLDILKASEKDPSSVNAQSLLDQNKKLVERYRQSITRVQDEGVEYELKNLEDYRDDVLTLYNLKL
;
A
#
# COMPACT_ATOMS: atom_id res chain seq x y z
N MET A 1 4.48 -38.81 -44.76
CA MET A 1 3.51 -39.52 -43.89
C MET A 1 3.09 -38.56 -42.79
N SER A 2 2.06 -37.75 -43.06
CA SER A 2 0.65 -37.94 -42.64
C SER A 2 0.37 -37.37 -41.24
N LEU A 3 -0.21 -36.16 -41.26
CA LEU A 3 -0.85 -35.47 -40.14
C LEU A 3 -2.16 -36.19 -39.79
N ALA A 4 -2.34 -36.59 -38.53
CA ALA A 4 -3.60 -37.13 -38.04
C ALA A 4 -4.12 -36.29 -36.87
N PHE A 5 -4.93 -35.27 -37.19
CA PHE A 5 -5.83 -34.64 -36.24
C PHE A 5 -7.12 -35.49 -36.15
N LEU A 6 -7.36 -36.06 -34.97
CA LEU A 6 -8.52 -36.87 -34.64
C LEU A 6 -9.77 -35.98 -34.56
N LYS A 7 -10.68 -36.10 -35.54
CA LYS A 7 -12.02 -35.48 -35.53
C LYS A 7 -13.00 -36.38 -34.79
N LEU A 8 -13.29 -36.06 -33.53
CA LEU A 8 -14.45 -36.58 -32.81
C LEU A 8 -15.72 -35.83 -33.28
N ARG A 9 -16.63 -36.57 -33.95
CA ARG A 9 -17.99 -36.10 -34.29
C ARG A 9 -18.89 -36.32 -33.07
N LEU A 10 -19.32 -35.23 -32.43
CA LEU A 10 -20.47 -35.23 -31.52
C LEU A 10 -21.70 -34.73 -32.29
N ASN A 11 -22.67 -35.62 -32.49
CA ASN A 11 -23.99 -35.29 -33.00
C ASN A 11 -24.85 -34.75 -31.85
N LEU A 12 -25.27 -33.49 -31.95
CA LEU A 12 -26.34 -32.90 -31.13
C LEU A 12 -27.31 -32.16 -32.07
N PRO A 13 -28.64 -32.29 -31.89
CA PRO A 13 -29.63 -31.72 -32.79
C PRO A 13 -29.79 -30.22 -32.53
N LEU A 14 -29.52 -29.40 -33.55
CA LEU A 14 -29.72 -27.95 -33.51
C LEU A 14 -31.19 -27.61 -33.71
N SER A 15 -31.81 -27.10 -32.65
CA SER A 15 -33.12 -26.45 -32.65
C SER A 15 -33.09 -25.14 -33.42
N ASN A 16 -34.14 -24.89 -34.19
CA ASN A 16 -34.39 -23.71 -35.03
C ASN A 16 -34.06 -22.37 -34.36
N SER A 17 -33.01 -21.70 -34.86
CA SER A 17 -32.81 -20.26 -34.71
C SER A 17 -32.82 -19.61 -36.10
N LEU A 18 -33.83 -18.78 -36.37
CA LEU A 18 -33.99 -17.99 -37.59
C LEU A 18 -32.81 -17.02 -37.76
N ILE A 19 -31.92 -17.32 -38.71
CA ILE A 19 -30.89 -16.40 -39.20
C ILE A 19 -31.50 -15.59 -40.35
N PHE A 20 -31.62 -14.28 -40.17
CA PHE A 20 -32.14 -13.36 -41.18
C PHE A 20 -31.05 -13.05 -42.22
N VAL A 21 -30.99 -13.83 -43.30
CA VAL A 21 -30.13 -13.55 -44.45
C VAL A 21 -30.82 -12.51 -45.35
N ARG A 22 -30.28 -11.29 -45.42
CA ARG A 22 -30.67 -10.27 -46.42
C ARG A 22 -30.10 -10.68 -47.78
N THR A 23 -30.92 -11.33 -48.61
CA THR A 23 -30.64 -11.48 -50.04
C THR A 23 -30.94 -10.17 -50.77
N PHE A 24 -29.92 -9.53 -51.32
CA PHE A 24 -30.03 -8.38 -52.23
C PHE A 24 -30.60 -8.88 -53.56
N ARG A 25 -31.86 -8.53 -53.86
CA ARG A 25 -32.52 -8.86 -55.13
C ARG A 25 -32.36 -7.68 -56.08
N GLN A 26 -31.66 -7.86 -57.21
CA GLN A 26 -31.57 -6.82 -58.24
C GLN A 26 -32.96 -6.53 -58.84
N PRO A 27 -33.29 -5.28 -59.17
CA PRO A 27 -34.59 -4.95 -59.73
C PRO A 27 -34.64 -5.34 -61.22
N GLN A 28 -35.59 -6.20 -61.55
CA GLN A 28 -36.01 -6.46 -62.92
C GLN A 28 -36.62 -5.17 -63.51
N ARG A 29 -36.10 -4.73 -64.66
CA ARG A 29 -36.68 -3.63 -65.46
C ARG A 29 -38.05 -4.07 -66.00
N SER A 30 -39.12 -3.52 -65.44
CA SER A 30 -40.45 -3.60 -66.05
C SER A 30 -40.55 -2.60 -67.20
N THR A 31 -40.88 -3.08 -68.40
CA THR A 31 -41.18 -2.28 -69.58
C THR A 31 -42.50 -1.53 -69.38
N GLY A 32 -42.43 -0.22 -69.12
CA GLY A 32 -43.58 0.69 -69.17
C GLY A 32 -43.81 1.25 -70.58
N PRO A 33 -45.02 1.76 -70.90
CA PRO A 33 -45.36 2.22 -72.23
C PRO A 33 -44.60 3.51 -72.61
N LYS A 34 -44.32 3.66 -73.89
CA LYS A 34 -43.63 4.81 -74.51
C LYS A 34 -44.35 6.12 -74.17
N SER A 35 -43.63 7.06 -73.56
CA SER A 35 -44.09 8.43 -73.34
C SER A 35 -43.92 9.27 -74.61
N GLN A 36 -44.97 10.00 -74.99
CA GLN A 36 -44.88 11.04 -76.01
C GLN A 36 -43.90 12.13 -75.54
N GLU A 37 -42.95 12.49 -76.40
CA GLU A 37 -41.98 13.56 -76.20
C GLU A 37 -42.69 14.90 -76.32
N GLY A 38 -42.60 15.74 -75.28
CA GLY A 38 -42.98 17.16 -75.39
C GLY A 38 -43.58 17.82 -74.15
N GLU A 39 -44.12 17.08 -73.19
CA GLU A 39 -44.74 17.70 -72.00
C GLU A 39 -43.91 17.52 -70.73
N PHE A 40 -43.56 18.65 -70.11
CA PHE A 40 -42.82 18.71 -68.85
C PHE A 40 -43.65 18.05 -67.73
N ARG A 41 -43.13 16.98 -67.12
CA ARG A 41 -43.81 16.34 -65.97
C ARG A 41 -43.77 17.29 -64.77
N THR A 42 -44.91 17.85 -64.40
CA THR A 42 -45.05 18.68 -63.20
C THR A 42 -44.80 17.83 -61.95
N LEU A 43 -43.76 18.18 -61.19
CA LEU A 43 -43.45 17.58 -59.89
C LEU A 43 -44.58 17.90 -58.91
N GLN A 44 -45.45 16.92 -58.63
CA GLN A 44 -46.43 17.04 -57.56
C GLN A 44 -45.74 16.86 -56.21
N LEU A 45 -45.45 17.98 -55.54
CA LEU A 45 -44.80 18.01 -54.22
C LEU A 45 -45.70 17.47 -53.10
N TYR A 46 -47.02 17.44 -53.31
CA TYR A 46 -47.99 16.90 -52.36
C TYR A 46 -48.94 15.92 -53.08
N PRO A 47 -49.12 14.69 -52.57
CA PRO A 47 -50.03 13.72 -53.18
C PRO A 47 -51.47 14.22 -53.05
N SER A 48 -52.23 14.23 -54.15
CA SER A 48 -53.65 14.58 -54.13
C SER A 48 -54.43 13.64 -53.20
N LYS A 49 -55.38 14.20 -52.43
CA LYS A 49 -56.19 13.46 -51.45
C LYS A 49 -57.23 12.53 -52.08
N THR A 50 -57.22 12.35 -53.38
CA THR A 50 -58.18 11.52 -54.12
C THR A 50 -57.50 10.24 -54.58
N ASN A 51 -57.46 9.25 -53.66
CA ASN A 51 -57.27 7.79 -53.86
C ASN A 51 -56.61 7.14 -52.62
N ARG A 52 -57.13 7.43 -51.43
CA ARG A 52 -56.83 6.65 -50.21
C ARG A 52 -58.11 6.03 -49.64
N SER A 53 -58.90 5.38 -50.51
CA SER A 53 -60.00 4.49 -50.12
C SER A 53 -59.55 3.03 -50.07
N GLY A 54 -58.32 2.77 -49.63
CA GLY A 54 -57.90 1.44 -49.17
C GLY A 54 -58.09 1.36 -47.65
N PRO A 55 -58.60 0.26 -47.08
CA PRO A 55 -58.77 0.15 -45.64
C PRO A 55 -57.42 0.37 -44.97
N MET A 56 -57.32 1.41 -44.15
CA MET A 56 -56.16 1.66 -43.30
C MET A 56 -55.99 0.40 -42.44
N LYS A 57 -54.98 -0.43 -42.73
CA LYS A 57 -54.69 -1.61 -41.90
C LYS A 57 -54.49 -1.07 -40.48
N LYS A 58 -55.48 -1.30 -39.61
CA LYS A 58 -55.42 -0.91 -38.20
C LYS A 58 -54.10 -1.48 -37.68
N ARG A 59 -53.15 -0.62 -37.32
CA ARG A 59 -51.91 -1.05 -36.66
C ARG A 59 -52.35 -1.94 -35.50
N ALA A 60 -51.93 -3.20 -35.51
CA ALA A 60 -52.27 -4.13 -34.45
C ALA A 60 -51.93 -3.46 -33.12
N LYS A 61 -52.90 -3.41 -32.18
CA LYS A 61 -52.64 -2.88 -30.84
C LYS A 61 -51.44 -3.64 -30.28
N PRO A 62 -50.44 -2.97 -29.70
CA PRO A 62 -49.32 -3.68 -29.09
C PRO A 62 -49.89 -4.63 -28.04
N GLN A 63 -49.71 -5.94 -28.23
CA GLN A 63 -50.09 -6.93 -27.24
C GLN A 63 -49.22 -6.69 -26.01
N TYR A 64 -49.85 -6.27 -24.91
CA TYR A 64 -49.16 -6.09 -23.64
C TYR A 64 -48.74 -7.49 -23.15
N LYS A 65 -47.43 -7.71 -22.95
CA LYS A 65 -46.96 -8.96 -22.36
C LYS A 65 -47.30 -8.94 -20.88
N GLU A 66 -48.02 -9.96 -20.39
CA GLU A 66 -48.29 -10.12 -18.96
C GLU A 66 -46.97 -10.24 -18.19
N VAL A 67 -46.85 -9.50 -17.10
CA VAL A 67 -45.69 -9.55 -16.22
C VAL A 67 -45.83 -10.77 -15.31
N LEU A 68 -44.85 -11.67 -15.37
CA LEU A 68 -44.81 -12.84 -14.50
C LEU A 68 -44.70 -12.43 -13.02
N PRO A 69 -45.28 -13.20 -12.09
CA PRO A 69 -45.14 -12.93 -10.66
C PRO A 69 -43.67 -12.98 -10.24
N PRO A 70 -43.29 -12.21 -9.20
CA PRO A 70 -41.91 -12.14 -8.74
C PRO A 70 -41.43 -13.50 -8.21
N ARG A 71 -40.13 -13.78 -8.40
CA ARG A 71 -39.50 -15.07 -8.07
C ARG A 71 -39.61 -15.41 -6.58
N TYR A 72 -39.58 -14.42 -5.70
CA TYR A 72 -39.64 -14.65 -4.25
C TYR A 72 -40.90 -15.39 -3.77
N LEU A 73 -42.01 -15.31 -4.51
CA LEU A 73 -43.24 -16.06 -4.18
C LEU A 73 -43.11 -17.57 -4.41
N ARG A 74 -42.14 -18.00 -5.23
CA ARG A 74 -41.89 -19.42 -5.55
C ARG A 74 -40.73 -20.00 -4.75
N MET A 75 -40.08 -19.19 -3.92
CA MET A 75 -38.88 -19.55 -3.17
C MET A 75 -39.26 -20.27 -1.88
N SER A 76 -38.61 -21.41 -1.60
CA SER A 76 -38.78 -22.10 -0.32
C SER A 76 -38.03 -21.37 0.80
N THR A 77 -38.55 -21.44 2.01
CA THR A 77 -37.92 -20.85 3.21
C THR A 77 -36.55 -21.46 3.52
N ASP A 78 -36.38 -22.76 3.30
CA ASP A 78 -35.15 -23.50 3.66
C ASP A 78 -34.11 -23.55 2.53
N GLN A 79 -34.31 -22.79 1.45
CA GLN A 79 -33.37 -22.79 0.33
C GLN A 79 -32.01 -22.18 0.73
N ASP A 80 -30.98 -22.59 0.01
CA ASP A 80 -29.66 -22.02 0.17
C ASP A 80 -29.55 -20.63 -0.44
N TRP A 81 -29.46 -19.61 0.42
CA TRP A 81 -29.36 -18.21 0.01
C TRP A 81 -28.12 -17.94 -0.87
N THR A 82 -27.04 -18.71 -0.70
CA THR A 82 -25.81 -18.49 -1.49
C THR A 82 -26.01 -18.72 -2.99
N ASN A 83 -26.95 -19.59 -3.36
CA ASN A 83 -27.31 -19.84 -4.76
C ASN A 83 -28.27 -18.77 -5.31
N VAL A 84 -29.05 -18.13 -4.44
CA VAL A 84 -29.99 -17.07 -4.80
C VAL A 84 -29.24 -15.78 -5.13
N TRP A 85 -28.23 -15.44 -4.32
CA TRP A 85 -27.47 -14.20 -4.43
C TRP A 85 -25.95 -14.46 -4.38
N PRO A 86 -25.36 -14.95 -5.50
CA PRO A 86 -23.97 -15.39 -5.53
C PRO A 86 -22.95 -14.24 -5.49
N THR A 87 -23.24 -13.11 -6.14
CA THR A 87 -22.27 -12.02 -6.34
C THR A 87 -22.87 -10.64 -6.02
N ALA A 88 -21.99 -9.64 -5.93
CA ALA A 88 -22.40 -8.24 -5.77
C ALA A 88 -23.31 -7.82 -6.93
N THR A 89 -24.57 -7.53 -6.62
CA THR A 89 -25.54 -7.04 -7.60
C THR A 89 -26.44 -5.98 -6.96
N SER A 90 -26.96 -5.06 -7.76
CA SER A 90 -27.94 -4.07 -7.28
C SER A 90 -29.18 -4.76 -6.72
N PHE A 91 -29.88 -4.09 -5.81
CA PHE A 91 -31.07 -4.63 -5.17
C PHE A 91 -32.14 -5.00 -6.20
N LYS A 92 -32.64 -6.25 -6.13
CA LYS A 92 -33.69 -6.79 -7.01
C LYS A 92 -34.90 -7.16 -6.16
N TYR A 93 -35.94 -6.32 -6.23
CA TYR A 93 -37.17 -6.52 -5.45
C TYR A 93 -37.84 -7.89 -5.71
N SER A 94 -37.68 -8.43 -6.93
CA SER A 94 -38.32 -9.68 -7.36
C SER A 94 -37.68 -10.94 -6.79
N VAL A 95 -36.43 -10.86 -6.33
CA VAL A 95 -35.65 -11.99 -5.83
C VAL A 95 -35.61 -12.01 -4.30
N VAL A 96 -35.51 -10.85 -3.65
CA VAL A 96 -35.37 -10.77 -2.20
C VAL A 96 -36.72 -11.08 -1.52
N PRO A 97 -36.83 -12.17 -0.73
CA PRO A 97 -38.08 -12.59 -0.08
C PRO A 97 -38.39 -11.84 1.22
N LEU A 98 -37.71 -10.73 1.48
CA LEU A 98 -37.88 -9.92 2.69
C LEU A 98 -38.84 -8.74 2.42
N PRO A 99 -39.76 -8.42 3.34
CA PRO A 99 -40.62 -7.23 3.26
C PRO A 99 -39.85 -6.00 3.76
N ILE A 100 -38.95 -5.48 2.93
CA ILE A 100 -38.13 -4.30 3.26
C ILE A 100 -38.85 -3.05 2.77
N THR A 101 -38.89 -2.03 3.62
CA THR A 101 -39.41 -0.69 3.32
C THR A 101 -38.34 0.36 3.61
N GLN A 102 -38.24 1.39 2.79
CA GLN A 102 -37.30 2.49 3.02
C GLN A 102 -37.78 3.78 2.35
N GLY A 103 -37.61 4.89 3.03
CA GLY A 103 -37.97 6.21 2.52
C GLY A 103 -38.42 7.13 3.63
N TYR A 104 -38.34 8.44 3.40
CA TYR A 104 -38.89 9.42 4.32
C TYR A 104 -40.41 9.45 4.19
N VAL A 105 -41.10 9.59 5.33
CA VAL A 105 -42.55 9.75 5.40
C VAL A 105 -42.82 11.18 5.87
N ALA A 106 -43.36 12.02 4.99
CA ALA A 106 -43.55 13.44 5.29
C ALA A 106 -44.78 13.75 6.15
N SER A 107 -45.79 12.88 6.12
CA SER A 107 -47.03 13.02 6.89
C SER A 107 -47.74 11.68 7.01
N ASP A 108 -48.46 11.46 8.11
CA ASP A 108 -49.26 10.24 8.34
C ASP A 108 -50.35 10.01 7.28
N LYS A 109 -50.73 11.07 6.56
CA LYS A 109 -51.68 11.02 5.44
C LYS A 109 -51.07 10.45 4.15
N GLU A 110 -49.75 10.58 3.97
CA GLU A 110 -49.03 10.05 2.81
C GLU A 110 -48.65 8.59 3.08
N ASN A 111 -48.99 7.68 2.15
CA ASN A 111 -48.73 6.24 2.28
C ASN A 111 -49.16 5.61 3.63
N LYS A 112 -50.21 6.13 4.28
CA LYS A 112 -50.69 5.69 5.60
C LYS A 112 -49.61 5.75 6.70
N GLY A 113 -48.64 6.66 6.58
CA GLY A 113 -47.52 6.75 7.51
C GLY A 113 -46.44 5.67 7.33
N LEU A 114 -46.53 4.83 6.29
CA LEU A 114 -45.56 3.76 6.02
C LEU A 114 -44.49 4.21 5.01
N PRO A 115 -43.22 3.81 5.21
CA PRO A 115 -42.19 4.05 4.21
C PRO A 115 -42.50 3.28 2.92
N MET A 116 -42.00 3.77 1.79
CA MET A 116 -42.19 3.10 0.50
C MET A 116 -41.70 1.65 0.54
N GLU A 117 -42.49 0.75 -0.05
CA GLU A 117 -42.17 -0.66 -0.19
C GLU A 117 -40.96 -0.91 -1.10
N LYS A 118 -40.47 -2.14 -1.17
CA LYS A 118 -39.32 -2.51 -2.01
C LYS A 118 -39.56 -2.41 -3.53
N TYR A 119 -40.82 -2.41 -3.98
CA TYR A 119 -41.13 -2.35 -5.41
C TYR A 119 -40.79 -0.97 -5.97
N ALA A 120 -39.95 -0.94 -7.01
CA ALA A 120 -39.51 0.29 -7.68
C ALA A 120 -38.90 1.38 -6.77
N ASN A 121 -38.36 1.00 -5.60
CA ASN A 121 -37.78 1.94 -4.65
C ASN A 121 -36.31 2.25 -4.97
N ALA A 122 -36.05 3.49 -5.37
CA ALA A 122 -34.73 3.95 -5.76
C ALA A 122 -33.74 4.03 -4.58
N GLU A 123 -34.20 4.28 -3.35
CA GLU A 123 -33.32 4.35 -2.19
C GLU A 123 -32.67 2.99 -1.89
N LEU A 124 -33.44 1.90 -2.02
CA LEU A 124 -32.92 0.54 -1.88
C LEU A 124 -31.95 0.17 -3.02
N MET A 125 -32.06 0.79 -4.19
CA MET A 125 -31.13 0.55 -5.30
C MET A 125 -29.78 1.25 -5.11
N LYS A 126 -29.75 2.38 -4.40
CA LYS A 126 -28.52 3.15 -4.13
C LYS A 126 -27.60 2.47 -3.12
N ILE A 127 -28.16 1.71 -2.18
CA ILE A 127 -27.39 1.08 -1.10
C ILE A 127 -26.49 -0.03 -1.67
N PRO A 128 -25.17 -0.02 -1.38
CA PRO A 128 -24.31 -1.18 -1.62
C PRO A 128 -24.71 -2.30 -0.66
N ASN A 129 -25.53 -3.24 -1.15
CA ASN A 129 -26.02 -4.34 -0.32
C ASN A 129 -24.96 -5.43 -0.10
N PHE A 130 -25.10 -6.14 1.03
CA PHE A 130 -24.22 -7.23 1.44
C PHE A 130 -24.92 -8.60 1.40
N PHE A 131 -25.98 -8.74 0.60
CA PHE A 131 -26.72 -10.00 0.50
C PHE A 131 -25.89 -11.18 -0.03
N HIS A 132 -24.81 -10.91 -0.77
CA HIS A 132 -23.84 -11.91 -1.22
C HIS A 132 -22.77 -12.24 -0.16
N LEU A 133 -22.68 -11.47 0.94
CA LEU A 133 -21.68 -11.62 2.01
C LEU A 133 -22.34 -12.02 3.33
N THR A 134 -23.31 -12.92 3.28
CA THR A 134 -23.91 -13.49 4.51
C THR A 134 -22.92 -14.41 5.23
N PRO A 135 -23.04 -14.61 6.56
CA PRO A 135 -22.10 -15.45 7.32
C PRO A 135 -21.94 -16.87 6.78
N ASN A 136 -23.04 -17.50 6.32
CA ASN A 136 -23.00 -18.83 5.71
C ASN A 136 -22.23 -18.82 4.38
N HIS A 137 -22.35 -17.74 3.61
CA HIS A 137 -21.62 -17.53 2.37
C HIS A 137 -20.12 -17.39 2.63
N ILE A 138 -19.74 -16.58 3.62
CA ILE A 138 -18.35 -16.38 4.03
C ILE A 138 -17.72 -17.70 4.47
N LYS A 139 -18.42 -18.50 5.28
CA LYS A 139 -17.91 -19.82 5.71
C LYS A 139 -17.61 -20.75 4.52
N LYS A 140 -18.51 -20.81 3.53
CA LYS A 140 -18.29 -21.61 2.31
C LYS A 140 -17.12 -21.08 1.49
N HIS A 141 -17.01 -19.76 1.33
CA HIS A 141 -15.90 -19.13 0.63
C HIS A 141 -14.55 -19.37 1.32
N CYS A 142 -14.46 -19.13 2.62
CA CYS A 142 -13.25 -19.39 3.41
C CYS A 142 -12.84 -20.86 3.34
N ALA A 143 -13.79 -21.80 3.42
CA ALA A 143 -13.50 -23.23 3.26
C ALA A 143 -12.90 -23.56 1.88
N ALA A 144 -13.42 -22.95 0.81
CA ALA A 144 -12.91 -23.13 -0.55
C ALA A 144 -11.54 -22.44 -0.77
N ILE A 145 -11.30 -21.30 -0.11
CA ILE A 145 -10.05 -20.53 -0.22
C ILE A 145 -8.93 -21.15 0.62
N LYS A 146 -9.26 -21.84 1.73
CA LYS A 146 -8.28 -22.43 2.66
C LYS A 146 -7.24 -23.32 1.97
N LYS A 147 -7.59 -23.97 0.87
CA LYS A 147 -6.67 -24.80 0.06
C LYS A 147 -5.50 -24.03 -0.57
N PHE A 148 -5.61 -22.69 -0.69
CA PHE A 148 -4.57 -21.82 -1.24
C PHE A 148 -3.71 -21.17 -0.15
N CYS A 149 -4.10 -21.28 1.12
CA CYS A 149 -3.37 -20.70 2.23
C CYS A 149 -2.25 -21.64 2.68
N THR A 150 -1.11 -21.06 3.06
CA THR A 150 -0.01 -21.77 3.72
C THR A 150 -0.03 -21.47 5.22
N PRO A 151 0.30 -22.44 6.09
CA PRO A 151 0.44 -22.17 7.52
C PRO A 151 1.58 -21.18 7.78
N TRP A 152 1.41 -20.35 8.81
CA TRP A 152 2.48 -19.47 9.31
C TRP A 152 3.55 -20.31 10.04
N PRO A 153 4.84 -20.01 9.90
CA PRO A 153 5.91 -20.71 10.61
C PRO A 153 5.86 -20.47 12.13
N GLU A 154 5.76 -21.55 12.92
CA GLU A 154 5.68 -21.53 14.40
C GLU A 154 6.90 -20.88 15.08
N GLN A 155 8.05 -20.86 14.40
CA GLN A 155 9.27 -20.24 14.90
C GLN A 155 9.19 -18.70 14.96
N LEU A 156 8.22 -18.10 14.27
CA LEU A 156 8.05 -16.65 14.13
C LEU A 156 6.76 -16.17 14.82
N ASP A 157 6.40 -16.78 15.95
CA ASP A 157 5.20 -16.41 16.71
C ASP A 157 5.37 -15.10 17.51
N SER A 158 6.61 -14.69 17.80
CA SER A 158 6.94 -13.44 18.49
C SER A 158 7.58 -12.41 17.56
N ASP A 159 7.23 -11.13 17.74
CA ASP A 159 7.83 -10.02 17.01
C ASP A 159 9.35 -9.93 17.23
N GLU A 160 9.83 -10.31 18.43
CA GLU A 160 11.27 -10.33 18.73
C GLU A 160 12.02 -11.40 17.92
N ALA A 161 11.38 -12.56 17.73
CA ALA A 161 11.93 -13.63 16.90
C ALA A 161 11.96 -13.22 15.42
N CYS A 162 10.91 -12.53 14.95
CA CYS A 162 10.88 -11.93 13.61
C CYS A 162 12.04 -10.96 13.41
N ASP A 163 12.26 -10.04 14.35
CA ASP A 163 13.34 -9.06 14.24
C ASP A 163 14.73 -9.72 14.28
N TYR A 164 14.90 -10.80 15.05
CA TYR A 164 16.18 -11.54 15.12
C TYR A 164 16.51 -12.28 13.82
N TYR A 165 15.56 -13.06 13.27
CA TYR A 165 15.80 -13.85 12.06
C TYR A 165 15.65 -13.05 10.76
N LEU A 166 14.77 -12.05 10.74
CA LEU A 166 14.40 -11.24 9.58
C LEU A 166 14.59 -9.75 9.90
N PRO A 167 15.85 -9.27 9.95
CA PRO A 167 16.19 -7.91 10.39
C PRO A 167 15.68 -6.79 9.47
N ILE A 168 15.46 -7.09 8.19
CA ILE A 168 15.09 -6.09 7.18
C ILE A 168 13.58 -6.10 6.96
N LYS A 169 12.93 -4.98 7.28
CA LYS A 169 11.50 -4.72 7.04
C LYS A 169 11.34 -3.94 5.74
N ILE A 170 10.61 -4.52 4.79
CA ILE A 170 10.32 -3.91 3.49
C ILE A 170 8.85 -3.47 3.48
N THR A 171 8.61 -2.18 3.35
CA THR A 171 7.26 -1.62 3.30
C THR A 171 6.94 -1.19 1.88
N THR A 172 5.85 -1.75 1.33
CA THR A 172 5.28 -1.40 0.03
C THR A 172 3.80 -1.11 0.17
N TYR A 173 3.28 -0.19 -0.63
CA TYR A 173 1.87 0.20 -0.59
C TYR A 173 1.17 -0.14 -1.90
N ASP A 174 -0.01 -0.77 -1.83
CA ASP A 174 -0.87 -1.02 -2.97
C ASP A 174 -2.19 -0.26 -2.79
N TYR A 175 -2.61 0.47 -3.82
CA TYR A 175 -3.77 1.35 -3.79
C TYR A 175 -4.86 0.82 -4.72
N LEU A 176 -6.07 0.63 -4.17
CA LEU A 176 -7.23 0.17 -4.94
C LEU A 176 -8.23 1.32 -5.08
N ASN A 177 -8.43 1.79 -6.31
CA ASN A 177 -9.36 2.86 -6.65
C ASN A 177 -10.47 2.33 -7.58
N SER A 178 -11.65 2.95 -7.57
CA SER A 178 -12.77 2.62 -8.48
C SER A 178 -12.63 3.21 -9.89
N THR A 179 -11.50 3.83 -10.19
CA THR A 179 -11.17 4.45 -11.48
C THR A 179 -10.92 3.37 -12.54
N PRO A 180 -11.20 3.62 -13.84
CA PRO A 180 -10.86 2.66 -14.92
C PRO A 180 -9.35 2.40 -15.05
N SER A 181 -8.50 3.28 -14.53
CA SER A 181 -7.05 3.08 -14.49
C SER A 181 -6.64 2.40 -13.18
N ILE A 182 -5.92 1.28 -13.30
CA ILE A 182 -5.29 0.59 -12.17
C ILE A 182 -3.94 1.22 -11.74
N ARG A 183 -3.44 2.20 -12.49
CA ARG A 183 -2.11 2.77 -12.27
C ARG A 183 -2.15 3.82 -11.18
N ASP A 184 -1.34 3.62 -10.13
CA ASP A 184 -1.03 4.63 -9.14
C ASP A 184 0.50 4.79 -9.04
N SER A 185 0.96 6.04 -9.15
CA SER A 185 2.39 6.36 -9.07
C SER A 185 2.97 6.12 -7.67
N ARG A 186 2.15 6.18 -6.62
CA ARG A 186 2.59 6.01 -5.22
C ARG A 186 2.99 4.57 -4.91
N ALA A 187 2.42 3.60 -5.62
CA ALA A 187 2.71 2.17 -5.43
C ALA A 187 4.16 1.77 -5.80
N ARG A 188 4.89 2.64 -6.51
CA ARG A 188 6.29 2.40 -6.88
C ARG A 188 7.26 2.51 -5.70
N ILE A 189 6.88 3.23 -4.64
CA ILE A 189 7.78 3.61 -3.54
C ILE A 189 8.06 2.37 -2.69
N VAL A 190 9.35 2.13 -2.42
CA VAL A 190 9.82 1.06 -1.54
C VAL A 190 10.58 1.67 -0.38
N LYS A 191 10.28 1.22 0.84
CA LYS A 191 10.99 1.62 2.05
C LYS A 191 11.65 0.42 2.70
N PHE A 192 12.94 0.50 2.97
CA PHE A 192 13.68 -0.46 3.77
C PHE A 192 13.87 0.16 5.15
N ASN A 193 13.47 -0.57 6.19
CA ASN A 193 13.73 -0.23 7.59
C ASN A 193 14.47 -1.40 8.25
N PHE A 194 15.56 -1.11 8.94
CA PHE A 194 16.31 -2.09 9.73
C PHE A 194 17.13 -1.38 10.81
N LYS A 195 17.51 -2.11 11.86
CA LYS A 195 18.36 -1.60 12.95
C LYS A 195 19.84 -1.77 12.61
N LEU A 196 20.68 -0.82 12.99
CA LEU A 196 22.12 -0.91 12.70
C LEU A 196 22.82 -1.98 13.52
N ASP A 197 22.37 -2.23 14.74
CA ASP A 197 22.91 -3.27 15.62
C ASP A 197 22.84 -4.69 15.02
N GLN A 198 21.94 -4.92 14.06
CA GLN A 198 21.79 -6.20 13.38
C GLN A 198 22.82 -6.42 12.27
N LEU A 199 23.47 -5.35 11.81
CA LEU A 199 24.57 -5.40 10.86
C LEU A 199 25.89 -5.52 11.62
N ARG A 200 26.80 -6.33 11.09
CA ARG A 200 28.14 -6.49 11.66
C ARG A 200 28.98 -5.27 11.27
N PHE A 201 29.04 -4.27 12.13
CA PHE A 201 29.91 -3.10 11.94
C PHE A 201 31.05 -3.08 12.97
N ASP A 202 32.19 -2.56 12.53
CA ASP A 202 33.23 -2.05 13.43
C ASP A 202 32.89 -0.62 13.89
N GLU A 203 33.56 -0.09 14.91
CA GLU A 203 33.34 1.27 15.41
C GLU A 203 33.54 2.33 14.31
N HIS A 204 34.61 2.18 13.53
CA HIS A 204 34.89 3.02 12.35
C HIS A 204 33.78 2.92 11.30
N ALA A 205 33.40 1.70 10.92
CA ALA A 205 32.40 1.48 9.89
C ALA A 205 31.02 2.00 10.33
N ARG A 206 30.64 1.85 11.61
CA ARG A 206 29.38 2.38 12.14
C ARG A 206 29.35 3.90 12.09
N ASP A 207 30.40 4.57 12.55
CA ASP A 207 30.51 6.05 12.51
C ASP A 207 30.45 6.55 11.06
N LYS A 208 31.23 5.95 10.15
CA LYS A 208 31.21 6.29 8.73
C LYS A 208 29.85 6.02 8.08
N PHE A 209 29.20 4.91 8.41
CA PHE A 209 27.88 4.57 7.90
C PHE A 209 26.82 5.59 8.30
N VAL A 210 26.77 5.96 9.59
CA VAL A 210 25.83 6.97 10.11
C VAL A 210 26.05 8.32 9.42
N ARG A 211 27.30 8.73 9.20
CA ARG A 211 27.63 9.96 8.45
C ARG A 211 27.15 9.91 7.00
N LEU A 212 27.36 8.78 6.31
CA LEU A 212 26.91 8.61 4.91
C LEU A 212 25.38 8.54 4.81
N ALA A 213 24.72 7.98 5.82
CA ALA A 213 23.26 7.88 5.89
C ALA A 213 22.60 9.25 6.12
N GLY A 214 23.24 10.13 6.90
CA GLY A 214 22.72 11.46 7.25
C GLY A 214 21.30 11.39 7.82
N ASP A 215 20.40 12.19 7.26
CA ASP A 215 19.00 12.33 7.68
C ASP A 215 18.17 11.04 7.62
N LYS A 216 18.68 9.98 6.99
CA LYS A 216 17.98 8.70 6.87
C LYS A 216 18.09 7.84 8.12
N TYR A 217 19.03 8.15 9.00
CA TYR A 217 19.26 7.43 10.25
C TYR A 217 18.59 8.16 11.42
N ASN A 218 17.88 7.40 12.25
CA ASN A 218 17.30 7.92 13.47
C ASN A 218 18.10 7.43 14.69
N ALA A 219 18.76 8.35 15.39
CA ALA A 219 19.61 8.06 16.54
C ALA A 219 18.83 7.51 17.75
N ASP A 220 17.57 7.93 17.96
CA ASP A 220 16.79 7.55 19.13
C ASP A 220 16.37 6.07 19.11
N ARG A 221 16.20 5.50 17.91
CA ARG A 221 15.70 4.13 17.71
C ARG A 221 16.72 3.18 17.09
N ASP A 222 17.91 3.70 16.76
CA ASP A 222 18.95 3.00 15.98
C ASP A 222 18.41 2.40 14.66
N GLU A 223 17.43 3.08 14.03
CA GLU A 223 16.76 2.60 12.81
C GLU A 223 17.17 3.42 11.59
N LEU A 224 17.54 2.74 10.50
CA LEU A 224 17.80 3.37 9.21
C LEU A 224 16.61 3.18 8.26
N THR A 225 16.11 4.28 7.69
CA THR A 225 15.05 4.24 6.68
C THR A 225 15.56 4.64 5.30
N LEU A 226 15.76 3.67 4.41
CA LEU A 226 16.08 3.91 3.00
C LEU A 226 14.79 3.93 2.17
N THR A 227 14.49 5.08 1.56
CA THR A 227 13.34 5.24 0.66
C THR A 227 13.82 5.34 -0.79
N ALA A 228 13.25 4.52 -1.67
CA ALA A 228 13.51 4.52 -3.10
C ALA A 228 12.22 4.78 -3.90
N ASP A 229 12.21 5.84 -4.69
CA ASP A 229 11.05 6.32 -5.46
C ASP A 229 11.39 6.78 -6.89
N LYS A 230 12.65 6.63 -7.30
CA LYS A 230 13.19 7.14 -8.57
C LYS A 230 12.69 6.38 -9.80
N CYS A 231 12.59 5.06 -9.71
CA CYS A 231 12.25 4.23 -10.85
C CYS A 231 10.72 4.07 -11.00
N PRO A 232 10.21 3.88 -12.23
CA PRO A 232 8.78 3.66 -12.46
C PRO A 232 8.25 2.36 -11.85
N TYR A 233 9.05 1.28 -11.89
CA TYR A 233 8.62 -0.03 -11.39
C TYR A 233 9.08 -0.27 -9.96
N ARG A 234 8.18 -0.86 -9.15
CA ARG A 234 8.47 -1.24 -7.76
C ARG A 234 9.68 -2.17 -7.64
N LYS A 235 9.80 -3.15 -8.55
CA LYS A 235 10.94 -4.08 -8.57
C LYS A 235 12.28 -3.35 -8.73
N GLN A 236 12.33 -2.34 -9.60
CA GLN A 236 13.55 -1.56 -9.80
C GLN A 236 13.91 -0.73 -8.56
N ASN A 237 12.92 -0.14 -7.89
CA ASN A 237 13.16 0.57 -6.64
C ASN A 237 13.61 -0.38 -5.52
N TYR A 238 13.09 -1.61 -5.49
CA TYR A 238 13.55 -2.64 -4.57
C TYR A 238 15.02 -3.01 -4.83
N ASP A 239 15.37 -3.33 -6.08
CA ASP A 239 16.73 -3.69 -6.48
C ASP A 239 17.70 -2.53 -6.20
N TYR A 240 17.25 -1.29 -6.44
CA TYR A 240 18.03 -0.07 -6.16
C TYR A 240 18.20 0.16 -4.65
N ALA A 241 17.17 -0.04 -3.83
CA ALA A 241 17.29 0.07 -2.36
C ALA A 241 18.26 -0.97 -1.80
N GLN A 242 18.21 -2.20 -2.31
CA GLN A 242 19.16 -3.25 -1.96
C GLN A 242 20.59 -2.90 -2.41
N TYR A 243 20.75 -2.36 -3.62
CA TYR A 243 22.04 -1.86 -4.09
C TYR A 243 22.59 -0.75 -3.19
N LEU A 244 21.76 0.24 -2.82
CA LEU A 244 22.17 1.33 -1.94
C LEU A 244 22.62 0.82 -0.57
N LEU A 245 21.86 -0.10 0.03
CA LEU A 245 22.24 -0.73 1.29
C LEU A 245 23.60 -1.42 1.18
N THR A 246 23.80 -2.19 0.12
CA THR A 246 25.04 -2.93 -0.13
C THR A 246 26.22 -1.98 -0.35
N ALA A 247 26.03 -0.93 -1.16
CA ALA A 247 27.04 0.08 -1.42
C ALA A 247 27.42 0.83 -0.15
N LEU A 248 26.45 1.30 0.63
CA LEU A 248 26.70 1.98 1.91
C LEU A 248 27.47 1.09 2.89
N TYR A 249 27.09 -0.20 2.96
CA TYR A 249 27.81 -1.16 3.80
C TYR A 249 29.27 -1.28 3.35
N PHE A 250 29.56 -1.60 2.10
CA PHE A 250 30.95 -1.77 1.66
C PHE A 250 31.79 -0.48 1.68
N GLU A 251 31.19 0.67 1.37
CA GLU A 251 31.89 1.97 1.47
C GLU A 251 32.20 2.35 2.92
N SER A 252 31.37 1.93 3.88
CA SER A 252 31.64 2.17 5.30
C SER A 252 32.86 1.39 5.82
N TRP A 253 33.19 0.24 5.23
CA TRP A 253 34.36 -0.57 5.59
C TRP A 253 35.68 -0.07 4.99
N LYS A 254 35.62 0.71 3.91
CA LYS A 254 36.82 1.25 3.28
C LYS A 254 37.33 2.42 4.11
N THR A 255 38.64 2.50 4.32
CA THR A 255 39.30 3.66 4.93
C THR A 255 40.05 4.42 3.85
N GLU A 256 39.62 5.64 3.57
CA GLU A 256 40.26 6.50 2.58
C GLU A 256 41.36 7.37 3.21
N SER A 257 42.32 7.86 2.41
CA SER A 257 43.45 8.64 2.92
C SER A 257 43.04 9.94 3.61
N TRP A 258 41.96 10.57 3.12
CA TRP A 258 41.44 11.83 3.67
C TRP A 258 40.76 11.66 5.04
N GLU A 259 40.43 10.44 5.46
CA GLU A 259 39.82 10.22 6.78
C GLU A 259 40.79 10.51 7.93
N GLN A 260 42.09 10.55 7.65
CA GLN A 260 43.12 10.97 8.59
C GLN A 260 43.11 12.48 8.86
N GLU A 261 42.52 13.27 7.96
CA GLU A 261 42.38 14.72 8.10
C GLU A 261 41.20 15.14 9.00
N ARG A 262 40.52 14.15 9.62
CA ARG A 262 39.37 14.35 10.50
C ARG A 262 39.72 15.30 11.65
N THR A 263 39.00 16.41 11.72
CA THR A 263 39.19 17.42 12.78
C THR A 263 38.28 17.11 13.97
N LYS A 264 38.59 17.69 15.15
CA LYS A 264 37.80 17.53 16.38
C LYS A 264 36.33 17.94 16.24
N TYR A 265 36.03 18.86 15.33
CA TYR A 265 34.65 19.29 15.04
C TYR A 265 33.83 18.21 14.32
N ASP A 266 34.49 17.24 13.69
CA ASP A 266 33.84 16.16 12.95
C ASP A 266 33.53 14.96 13.85
N TRP A 267 33.81 15.03 15.14
CA TRP A 267 33.58 13.93 16.07
C TRP A 267 32.11 13.90 16.52
N GLN A 268 31.43 12.77 16.29
CA GLN A 268 30.07 12.55 16.81
C GLN A 268 30.07 12.20 18.30
N ARG A 269 31.19 11.67 18.80
CA ARG A 269 31.41 11.31 20.20
C ARG A 269 32.70 11.91 20.70
N TYR A 270 32.76 12.17 21.98
CA TYR A 270 33.91 12.74 22.62
C TYR A 270 35.01 11.70 22.83
N PHE A 271 36.10 11.83 22.06
CA PHE A 271 37.30 11.02 22.23
C PHE A 271 38.24 11.64 23.27
N TRP A 272 38.30 11.02 24.46
CA TRP A 272 39.15 11.49 25.57
C TRP A 272 40.64 11.54 25.20
N ASP A 273 41.14 10.58 24.44
CA ASP A 273 42.57 10.39 24.22
C ASP A 273 43.26 11.56 23.52
N GLU A 274 42.56 12.22 22.61
CA GLU A 274 43.03 13.36 21.83
C GLU A 274 42.44 14.70 22.31
N SER A 275 41.77 14.67 23.47
CA SER A 275 41.06 15.82 24.01
C SER A 275 41.98 16.85 24.69
N PRO A 276 41.60 18.14 24.67
CA PRO A 276 42.30 19.17 25.44
C PRO A 276 42.14 18.98 26.96
N SER A 277 41.13 18.25 27.40
CA SER A 277 40.91 17.97 28.82
C SER A 277 41.96 17.02 29.38
N ARG A 278 42.41 16.05 28.58
CA ARG A 278 43.52 15.16 28.94
C ARG A 278 44.84 15.92 29.09
N THR A 279 45.16 16.83 28.16
CA THR A 279 46.39 17.62 28.26
C THR A 279 46.36 18.53 29.48
N ARG A 280 45.24 19.21 29.75
CA ARG A 280 45.06 20.00 30.97
C ARG A 280 45.20 19.17 32.24
N LEU A 281 44.63 17.97 32.28
CA LEU A 281 44.75 17.07 33.43
C LEU A 281 46.22 16.66 33.65
N LEU A 282 46.96 16.36 32.58
CA LEU A 282 48.39 16.09 32.68
C LEU A 282 49.18 17.30 33.20
N ASP A 283 48.82 18.52 32.78
CA ASP A 283 49.46 19.74 33.27
C ASP A 283 49.17 19.97 34.77
N ILE A 284 47.95 19.70 35.22
CA ILE A 284 47.56 19.78 36.64
C ILE A 284 48.33 18.74 37.48
N LEU A 285 48.41 17.50 37.02
CA LEU A 285 49.14 16.45 37.73
C LEU A 285 50.64 16.76 37.83
N LYS A 286 51.26 17.25 36.74
CA LYS A 286 52.65 17.71 36.76
C LYS A 286 52.88 18.87 37.73
N ALA A 287 51.93 19.80 37.83
CA ALA A 287 52.02 20.91 38.77
C ALA A 287 51.87 20.49 40.24
N SER A 288 51.23 19.35 40.51
CA SER A 288 51.09 18.78 41.86
C SER A 288 52.35 18.03 42.33
N GLU A 289 53.27 17.67 41.42
CA GLU A 289 54.51 16.98 41.77
C GLU A 289 55.65 17.95 42.11
N LYS A 290 56.53 17.52 43.02
CA LYS A 290 57.63 18.36 43.53
C LYS A 290 58.74 18.61 42.49
N ASP A 291 58.88 17.72 41.49
CA ASP A 291 59.90 17.80 40.44
C ASP A 291 59.27 17.69 39.03
N PRO A 292 58.84 18.82 38.43
CA PRO A 292 58.00 18.83 37.22
C PRO A 292 58.72 18.41 35.92
N SER A 293 60.04 18.24 35.92
CA SER A 293 60.87 18.07 34.71
C SER A 293 61.22 16.62 34.36
N SER A 294 61.08 15.66 35.29
CA SER A 294 61.58 14.29 35.12
C SER A 294 60.51 13.22 34.93
N VAL A 295 59.23 13.59 35.03
CA VAL A 295 58.15 12.60 35.17
C VAL A 295 57.51 12.25 33.83
N ASN A 296 57.48 10.95 33.55
CA ASN A 296 56.91 10.41 32.31
C ASN A 296 55.38 10.43 32.39
N ALA A 297 54.70 10.98 31.38
CA ALA A 297 53.24 11.17 31.38
C ALA A 297 52.45 9.86 31.59
N GLN A 298 52.96 8.73 31.11
CA GLN A 298 52.34 7.41 31.31
C GLN A 298 52.43 6.94 32.77
N SER A 299 53.57 7.16 33.44
CA SER A 299 53.75 6.76 34.85
C SER A 299 52.82 7.52 35.80
N LEU A 300 52.50 8.78 35.50
CA LEU A 300 51.55 9.61 36.24
C LEU A 300 50.11 9.13 36.11
N LEU A 301 49.73 8.76 34.88
CA LEU A 301 48.41 8.20 34.59
C LEU A 301 48.25 6.84 35.28
N ASP A 302 49.30 6.02 35.33
CA ASP A 302 49.27 4.71 35.98
C ASP A 302 49.17 4.81 37.52
N GLN A 303 49.87 5.76 38.13
CA GLN A 303 49.76 6.02 39.57
C GLN A 303 48.35 6.50 39.97
N ASN A 304 47.73 7.36 39.15
CA ASN A 304 46.42 7.93 39.41
C ASN A 304 45.28 7.28 38.61
N LYS A 305 45.48 6.06 38.13
CA LYS A 305 44.61 5.37 37.15
C LYS A 305 43.12 5.41 37.52
N LYS A 306 42.79 5.19 38.80
CA LYS A 306 41.39 5.19 39.26
C LYS A 306 40.74 6.57 39.22
N LEU A 307 41.48 7.63 39.51
CA LEU A 307 40.97 9.00 39.49
C LEU A 307 40.81 9.50 38.05
N VAL A 308 41.80 9.22 37.20
CA VAL A 308 41.76 9.58 35.77
C VAL A 308 40.60 8.87 35.08
N GLU A 309 40.35 7.60 35.39
CA GLU A 309 39.26 6.84 34.79
C GLU A 309 37.87 7.38 35.18
N ARG A 310 37.70 7.80 36.44
CA ARG A 310 36.45 8.45 36.88
C ARG A 310 36.21 9.76 36.14
N TYR A 311 37.21 10.64 36.15
CA TYR A 311 37.15 11.91 35.43
C TYR A 311 36.90 11.72 33.92
N ARG A 312 37.52 10.71 33.32
CA ARG A 312 37.29 10.35 31.92
C ARG A 312 35.82 9.98 31.68
N GLN A 313 35.25 9.15 32.55
CA GLN A 313 33.86 8.72 32.40
C GLN A 313 32.88 9.89 32.59
N SER A 314 33.09 10.74 33.60
CA SER A 314 32.22 11.87 33.86
C SER A 314 32.29 12.91 32.74
N ILE A 315 33.48 13.25 32.24
CA ILE A 315 33.60 14.22 31.14
C ILE A 315 33.04 13.69 29.82
N THR A 316 33.24 12.41 29.50
CA THR A 316 32.66 11.81 28.28
C THR A 316 31.14 11.84 28.35
N ARG A 317 30.53 11.48 29.48
CA ARG A 317 29.07 11.59 29.66
C ARG A 317 28.56 13.01 29.47
N VAL A 318 29.21 13.99 30.10
CA VAL A 318 28.80 15.41 29.98
C VAL A 318 28.88 15.90 28.53
N GLN A 319 29.87 15.46 27.76
CA GLN A 319 30.03 15.89 26.37
C GLN A 319 29.09 15.15 25.40
N ASP A 320 28.86 13.85 25.59
CA ASP A 320 28.06 13.02 24.68
C ASP A 320 26.55 13.10 24.97
N GLU A 321 26.15 13.05 26.24
CA GLU A 321 24.74 13.06 26.66
C GLU A 321 24.20 14.49 26.86
N GLY A 322 25.10 15.48 26.88
CA GLY A 322 24.79 16.88 27.08
C GLY A 322 24.48 17.26 28.53
N VAL A 323 24.19 18.54 28.72
CA VAL A 323 24.02 19.16 30.07
C VAL A 323 22.56 19.14 30.55
N GLU A 324 21.59 18.97 29.64
CA GLU A 324 20.18 19.24 29.91
C GLU A 324 19.43 18.13 30.66
N TYR A 325 19.86 16.86 30.58
CA TYR A 325 19.08 15.77 31.17
C TYR A 325 19.38 15.49 32.65
N GLU A 326 20.56 15.87 33.16
CA GLU A 326 20.98 15.47 34.51
C GLU A 326 21.91 16.49 35.17
N LEU A 327 21.38 17.32 36.07
CA LEU A 327 22.18 18.05 37.09
C LEU A 327 23.21 17.14 37.77
N LYS A 328 22.85 15.85 37.89
CA LYS A 328 23.68 14.78 38.42
C LYS A 328 24.96 14.51 37.62
N ASN A 329 24.94 14.58 36.28
CA ASN A 329 26.14 14.41 35.46
C ASN A 329 27.16 15.53 35.71
N LEU A 330 26.68 16.76 35.95
CA LEU A 330 27.53 17.89 36.36
C LEU A 330 28.00 17.77 37.81
N GLU A 331 27.17 17.24 38.72
CA GLU A 331 27.55 16.98 40.11
C GLU A 331 28.64 15.91 40.20
N ASP A 332 28.49 14.80 39.48
CA ASP A 332 29.49 13.74 39.39
C ASP A 332 30.82 14.27 38.82
N TYR A 333 30.75 15.07 37.74
CA TYR A 333 31.94 15.74 37.20
C TYR A 333 32.58 16.72 38.19
N ARG A 334 31.77 17.51 38.91
CA ARG A 334 32.25 18.43 39.95
C ARG A 334 32.97 17.67 41.05
N ASP A 335 32.37 16.60 41.55
CA ASP A 335 32.90 15.79 42.64
C ASP A 335 34.21 15.08 42.23
N ASP A 336 34.28 14.58 40.99
CA ASP A 336 35.52 14.04 40.41
C ASP A 336 36.63 15.11 40.34
N VAL A 337 36.31 16.32 39.89
CA VAL A 337 37.27 17.44 39.84
C VAL A 337 37.74 17.84 41.25
N LEU A 338 36.84 17.88 42.22
CA LEU A 338 37.19 18.18 43.61
C LEU A 338 38.17 17.16 44.20
N THR A 339 37.93 15.88 43.91
CA THR A 339 38.87 14.82 44.31
C THR A 339 40.23 14.94 43.60
N LEU A 340 40.26 15.37 42.33
CA LEU A 340 41.51 15.62 41.61
C LEU A 340 42.35 16.75 42.23
N TYR A 341 41.71 17.82 42.70
CA TYR A 341 42.39 18.95 43.34
C TYR A 341 42.60 18.77 44.86
N ASN A 342 42.21 17.63 45.44
CA ASN A 342 42.20 17.39 46.89
C ASN A 342 41.47 18.48 47.69
N LEU A 343 40.45 19.10 47.10
CA LEU A 343 39.63 20.13 47.76
C LEU A 343 38.47 19.43 48.48
N LYS A 344 38.32 19.68 49.77
CA LYS A 344 37.13 19.28 50.54
C LYS A 344 36.17 20.47 50.58
N LEU A 345 34.95 20.25 50.09
CA LEU A 345 33.84 21.20 50.19
C LEU A 345 33.13 21.09 51.54
#